data_AF-A0A3P1XKZ0-F1
#
_entry.id   AF-A0A3P1XKZ0-F1
#
_cell.length_a   1.000
_cell.length_b   1.000
_cell.length_c   1.000
_cell.angle_alpha   90.00
_cell.angle_beta   90.00
_cell.angle_gamma   90.00
#
_symmetry.space_group_name_H-M   'P 1'
#
loop_
_entity.id
_entity.type
_entity.pdbx_description
1 polymer ?
#
loop_
_entity_poly.entity_id
_entity_poly.type
_entity_poly.pdbx_seq_one_letter_code
_entity_poly.pdbx_strand_id
1 'polypeptide(L)'
;MLKDFIDMKHELAVLADKIDWFYFEKEFAPLYSDRGAPSVPIRQMVGCLMLKHLYNLGDERLPEFWVRDVYFQYFCGGEFFEHEFPFDPS
;
A
#
# COMPACT_ATOMS: atom_id res chain seq x y z
N MET A 1 -1.15 -12.36 10.76
CA MET A 1 -1.28 -11.13 9.96
C MET A 1 -0.22 -10.12 10.41
N LEU A 2 0.14 -9.14 9.58
CA LEU A 2 1.13 -8.11 9.92
C LEU A 2 0.83 -7.42 11.26
N LYS A 3 -0.43 -7.05 11.48
CA LYS A 3 -0.91 -6.42 12.73
C LYS A 3 -0.61 -7.21 14.01
N ASP A 4 -0.34 -8.51 13.91
CA ASP A 4 -0.10 -9.36 15.08
C ASP A 4 1.36 -9.25 15.58
N PHE A 5 2.27 -8.68 14.79
CA PHE A 5 3.70 -8.62 15.14
C PHE A 5 4.38 -7.26 14.92
N ILE A 6 3.73 -6.30 14.25
CA ILE A 6 4.23 -4.93 14.14
C ILE A 6 3.83 -4.08 15.35
N ASP A 7 4.57 -2.99 15.62
CA ASP A 7 4.13 -2.01 16.62
C ASP A 7 3.01 -1.14 16.05
N MET A 8 1.79 -1.37 16.53
CA MET A 8 0.60 -0.58 16.14
C MET A 8 0.67 0.90 16.58
N LYS A 9 1.67 1.30 17.36
CA LYS A 9 1.96 2.70 17.69
C LYS A 9 2.86 3.39 16.66
N HIS A 10 3.43 2.65 15.71
CA HIS A 10 4.23 3.21 14.64
C HIS A 10 3.42 4.21 13.81
N GLU A 11 4.05 5.31 13.38
CA GLU A 11 3.38 6.42 12.70
C GLU A 11 2.58 5.99 11.47
N LEU A 12 3.12 5.10 10.65
CA LEU A 12 2.43 4.57 9.47
C LEU A 12 1.29 3.62 9.83
N ALA A 13 1.41 2.84 10.91
CA ALA A 13 0.32 1.96 11.35
C ALA A 13 -0.87 2.79 11.85
N VAL A 14 -0.58 3.81 12.67
CA VAL A 14 -1.58 4.76 13.16
C VAL A 14 -2.21 5.55 12.01
N LEU A 15 -1.41 5.98 11.03
CA LEU A 15 -1.93 6.69 9.86
C LEU A 15 -2.82 5.79 9.01
N ALA A 16 -2.40 4.53 8.78
CA ALA A 16 -3.18 3.55 8.05
C ALA A 16 -4.57 3.34 8.68
N ASP A 17 -4.65 3.22 10.01
CA ASP A 17 -5.92 3.00 10.70
C ASP A 17 -6.82 4.26 10.74
N LYS A 18 -6.26 5.45 10.52
CA LYS A 18 -7.01 6.71 10.51
C LYS A 18 -7.54 7.11 9.14
N ILE A 19 -6.95 6.58 8.06
CA ILE A 19 -7.40 6.88 6.70
C ILE A 19 -8.72 6.14 6.43
N ASP A 20 -9.71 6.87 5.93
CA ASP A 20 -10.92 6.27 5.36
C ASP A 20 -10.58 5.64 4.00
N TRP A 21 -10.12 4.39 4.02
CA TRP A 21 -9.80 3.66 2.79
C TRP A 21 -11.05 3.40 1.93
N PHE A 22 -12.23 3.34 2.54
CA PHE A 22 -13.48 3.10 1.82
C PHE A 22 -13.84 4.27 0.90
N TYR A 23 -13.46 5.50 1.27
CA TYR A 23 -13.56 6.65 0.37
C TYR A 23 -12.82 6.39 -0.96
N PHE A 24 -11.57 5.95 -0.92
CA PHE A 24 -10.79 5.68 -2.14
C PHE A 24 -11.35 4.51 -2.93
N GLU A 25 -11.76 3.43 -2.26
CA GLU A 25 -12.44 2.30 -2.91
C GLU A 25 -13.69 2.79 -3.65
N LYS A 26 -14.54 3.60 -3.02
CA LYS A 26 -15.76 4.12 -3.64
C LYS A 26 -15.49 5.04 -4.82
N GLU A 27 -14.56 5.98 -4.68
CA GLU A 27 -14.27 6.98 -5.71
C GLU A 27 -13.50 6.40 -6.89
N PHE A 28 -12.63 5.41 -6.66
CA PHE A 28 -11.79 4.83 -7.70
C PHE A 28 -12.32 3.53 -8.29
N ALA A 29 -13.14 2.73 -7.59
CA ALA A 29 -13.70 1.50 -8.14
C ALA A 29 -14.34 1.66 -9.53
N PRO A 30 -15.10 2.75 -9.84
CA PRO A 30 -15.66 2.94 -11.18
C PRO A 30 -14.61 3.12 -12.30
N LEU A 31 -13.37 3.44 -11.95
CA LEU A 31 -12.25 3.58 -12.89
C LEU A 31 -11.58 2.24 -13.22
N TYR A 32 -11.86 1.18 -12.44
CA TYR A 32 -11.32 -0.15 -12.67
C TYR A 32 -12.28 -0.97 -13.52
N SER A 33 -11.71 -1.81 -14.38
CA SER A 33 -12.48 -2.72 -15.21
C SER A 33 -12.84 -3.97 -14.41
N ASP A 34 -14.12 -4.36 -14.41
CA ASP A 34 -14.58 -5.66 -13.89
C ASP A 34 -14.15 -6.85 -14.78
N ARG A 35 -13.47 -6.57 -15.91
CA ARG A 35 -13.02 -7.55 -16.90
C ARG A 35 -11.51 -7.41 -17.12
N GLY A 36 -10.74 -8.46 -16.86
CA GLY A 36 -9.30 -8.48 -17.09
C GLY A 36 -8.51 -9.21 -15.99
N ALA A 37 -7.18 -9.01 -15.98
CA ALA A 37 -6.32 -9.49 -14.90
C ALA A 37 -6.75 -8.88 -13.55
N PRO A 38 -6.51 -9.56 -12.41
CA PRO A 38 -6.87 -9.04 -11.10
C PRO A 38 -6.27 -7.66 -10.94
N SER A 39 -7.12 -6.65 -10.78
CA SER A 39 -6.62 -5.32 -10.47
C SER A 39 -5.94 -5.37 -9.12
N VAL A 40 -4.77 -4.77 -9.07
CA VAL A 40 -4.13 -4.36 -7.82
C VAL A 40 -5.17 -3.72 -6.89
N PRO A 41 -5.18 -4.06 -5.58
CA PRO A 41 -6.06 -3.40 -4.63
C PRO A 41 -5.90 -1.87 -4.64
N ILE A 42 -7.00 -1.11 -4.64
CA ILE A 42 -6.95 0.37 -4.69
C ILE A 42 -6.11 0.92 -3.54
N ARG A 43 -6.31 0.40 -2.32
CA ARG A 43 -5.47 0.75 -1.16
C ARG A 43 -3.97 0.57 -1.41
N GLN A 44 -3.55 -0.48 -2.12
CA GLN A 44 -2.15 -0.72 -2.41
C GLN A 44 -1.59 0.37 -3.34
N MET A 45 -2.32 0.78 -4.38
CA MET A 45 -1.89 1.84 -5.29
C MET A 45 -1.85 3.21 -4.60
N VAL A 46 -2.92 3.57 -3.89
CA VAL A 46 -3.01 4.85 -3.18
C VAL A 46 -1.95 4.93 -2.08
N GLY A 47 -1.76 3.84 -1.33
CA GLY A 47 -0.74 3.73 -0.29
C GLY A 47 0.67 3.95 -0.85
N CYS A 48 1.00 3.29 -1.96
CA CYS A 48 2.28 3.47 -2.66
C CYS A 48 2.48 4.93 -3.11
N LEU A 49 1.47 5.58 -3.70
CA LEU A 49 1.54 6.99 -4.11
C LEU A 49 1.77 7.92 -2.91
N MET A 50 1.07 7.70 -1.81
CA MET A 50 1.27 8.47 -0.56
C MET A 50 2.68 8.28 -0.02
N LEU A 51 3.21 7.05 0.03
CA LEU A 51 4.57 6.76 0.49
C LEU A 51 5.63 7.43 -0.37
N LYS A 52 5.45 7.47 -1.70
CA LYS A 52 6.33 8.24 -2.60
C LYS A 52 6.44 9.70 -2.19
N HIS A 53 5.32 10.33 -1.88
CA HIS A 53 5.30 11.73 -1.46
C HIS A 53 5.83 11.93 -0.03
N LEU A 54 5.44 11.08 0.93
CA LEU A 54 5.86 11.20 2.33
C LEU A 54 7.38 11.00 2.52
N TYR A 55 7.97 10.07 1.78
CA TYR A 55 9.38 9.72 1.90
C TYR A 55 10.25 10.23 0.73
N ASN A 56 9.69 11.05 -0.15
CA ASN A 56 10.37 11.59 -1.33
C ASN A 56 11.04 10.49 -2.20
N LEU A 57 10.27 9.43 -2.49
CA LEU A 57 10.71 8.29 -3.28
C LEU A 57 10.21 8.37 -4.73
N GLY A 58 11.07 7.99 -5.67
CA GLY A 58 10.68 7.74 -7.07
C GLY A 58 10.17 6.32 -7.28
N ASP A 59 9.62 6.05 -8.46
CA ASP A 59 9.11 4.73 -8.84
C ASP A 59 10.18 3.64 -8.81
N GLU A 60 11.42 3.97 -9.16
CA GLU A 60 12.54 3.02 -9.12
C GLU A 60 12.94 2.61 -7.70
N ARG A 61 12.75 3.50 -6.71
CA ARG A 61 13.21 3.28 -5.33
C ARG A 61 12.12 2.72 -4.43
N LEU A 62 10.85 3.02 -4.72
CA LEU A 62 9.74 2.56 -3.88
C LEU A 62 9.74 1.04 -3.66
N PRO A 63 9.98 0.18 -4.68
CA PRO A 63 10.02 -1.28 -4.49
C PRO A 63 11.03 -1.72 -3.44
N GLU A 64 12.23 -1.14 -3.45
CA GLU A 64 13.30 -1.50 -2.51
C GLU A 64 12.91 -1.21 -1.06
N PHE A 65 12.26 -0.08 -0.81
CA PHE A 65 11.80 0.29 0.53
C PHE A 65 10.58 -0.54 0.94
N TRP A 66 9.64 -0.74 0.04
CA TRP A 66 8.41 -1.49 0.31
C TRP A 66 8.67 -2.95 0.67
N VAL A 67 9.58 -3.63 -0.05
CA VAL A 67 9.96 -5.02 0.24
C VAL A 67 10.66 -5.16 1.60
N ARG A 68 11.41 -4.14 2.04
CA ARG A 68 12.16 -4.18 3.29
C ARG A 68 11.33 -3.75 4.51
N ASP A 69 10.37 -2.85 4.32
CA ASP A 69 9.66 -2.18 5.41
C ASP A 69 8.24 -2.74 5.59
N VAL A 70 8.04 -3.50 6.67
CA VAL A 70 6.74 -4.08 7.03
C VAL A 70 5.65 -3.02 7.24
N TYR A 71 6.01 -1.81 7.67
CA TYR A 71 5.04 -0.74 7.85
C TYR A 71 4.59 -0.14 6.52
N PHE A 72 5.43 -0.17 5.49
CA PHE A 72 5.02 0.21 4.13
C PHE A 72 3.99 -0.79 3.59
N GLN A 73 4.23 -2.09 3.79
CA GLN A 73 3.29 -3.13 3.38
C GLN A 73 1.97 -3.02 4.13
N TYR A 74 2.02 -2.86 5.46
CA TYR A 74 0.83 -2.67 6.28
C TYR A 74 0.04 -1.42 5.87
N PHE A 75 0.73 -0.30 5.65
CA PHE A 75 0.10 0.95 5.21
C PHE A 75 -0.68 0.74 3.90
N CYS A 76 -0.06 0.07 2.93
CA CYS A 76 -0.66 -0.29 1.65
C CYS A 76 -1.74 -1.39 1.72
N GLY A 77 -2.02 -1.96 2.90
CA GLY A 77 -3.08 -2.96 3.09
C GLY A 77 -2.62 -4.41 3.04
N GLY A 78 -1.31 -4.66 3.10
CA GLY A 78 -0.76 -6.00 3.22
C GLY A 78 -1.22 -6.70 4.51
N GLU A 79 -1.68 -7.95 4.35
CA GLU A 79 -2.08 -8.80 5.48
C GLU A 79 -0.93 -9.72 5.94
N PHE A 80 -0.07 -10.11 5.02
CA PHE A 80 1.13 -10.92 5.24
C PHE A 80 2.37 -10.17 4.74
N PHE A 81 3.53 -10.59 5.23
CA PHE A 81 4.79 -10.00 4.77
C PHE A 81 5.18 -10.61 3.44
N GLU A 82 5.40 -9.75 2.45
CA GLU A 82 5.77 -10.13 1.09
C GLU A 82 7.20 -9.72 0.80
N HIS A 83 7.90 -10.54 0.03
CA HIS A 83 9.31 -10.30 -0.34
C HIS A 83 9.47 -9.79 -1.78
N GLU A 84 8.36 -9.62 -2.49
CA GLU A 84 8.31 -9.14 -3.87
C GLU A 84 7.34 -7.97 -3.97
N PHE A 85 7.72 -6.95 -4.74
CA PHE A 85 6.86 -5.78 -4.94
C PHE A 85 5.71 -6.14 -5.89
N PRO A 86 4.45 -5.75 -5.60
CA PRO A 86 3.29 -6.27 -6.34
C PRO A 86 3.12 -5.71 -7.76
N PHE A 87 3.94 -4.74 -8.19
CA PHE A 87 3.87 -4.12 -9.52
C PHE A 87 5.20 -4.18 -10.25
N ASP A 88 5.12 -4.10 -11.58
CA ASP A 88 6.27 -3.77 -12.39
C ASP A 88 6.60 -2.27 -12.22
N PRO A 89 7.79 -1.91 -11.71
CA PRO A 89 8.26 -0.52 -11.71
C PRO A 89 8.72 -0.15 -13.12
N SER A 90 7.78 0.03 -14.04
CA SER A 90 8.03 0.46 -15.42
C SER A 90 8.22 1.97 -15.55
#